data_AF-A0AA40SZX4-F1
#
_entry.id   AF-A0AA40SZX4-F1
#
_cell.length_a   1.000
_cell.length_b   1.000
_cell.length_c   1.000
_cell.angle_alpha   90.00
_cell.angle_beta   90.00
_cell.angle_gamma   90.00
#
_symmetry.space_group_name_H-M   'P 1'
#
loop_
_entity.id
_entity.type
_entity.pdbx_description
1 polymer ?
#
loop_
_entity_poly.entity_id
_entity_poly.type
_entity_poly.pdbx_seq_one_letter_code
_entity_poly.pdbx_strand_id
1 'polypeptide(L)'
;MVGNLLQCEYLGWGKLEPFRARSLSENEALIFTAIAGTAPVLIRGFLNCLRSPELEAKIPQQFSENDVAGVMVEMVRTLPESLLQQWANQSNTDQTMVCAILRWTIN
;
A
#
# COMPACT_ATOMS: atom_id res chain seq x y z
N MET A 1 -6.72 22.25 1.68
CA MET A 1 -6.25 21.20 2.60
C MET A 1 -7.16 20.00 2.41
N VAL A 2 -6.71 18.97 1.68
CA VAL A 2 -7.38 17.66 1.56
C VAL A 2 -7.05 16.85 2.83
N GLY A 3 -7.23 17.47 3.99
CA GLY A 3 -6.92 16.84 5.27
C GLY A 3 -7.97 15.78 5.56
N ASN A 4 -7.55 14.52 5.59
CA ASN A 4 -8.27 13.35 6.11
C ASN A 4 -9.21 12.58 5.18
N LEU A 5 -9.32 12.91 3.89
CA LEU A 5 -10.23 12.17 2.99
C LEU A 5 -9.64 10.88 2.41
N LEU A 6 -8.32 10.77 2.34
CA LEU A 6 -7.59 9.63 1.80
C LEU A 6 -6.37 9.35 2.69
N GLN A 7 -6.13 8.08 3.01
CA GLN A 7 -5.05 7.63 3.86
C GLN A 7 -4.49 6.31 3.35
N CYS A 8 -3.19 6.11 3.52
CA CYS A 8 -2.53 4.83 3.27
C CYS A 8 -1.81 4.42 4.55
N GLU A 9 -2.16 3.26 5.10
CA GLU A 9 -1.63 2.75 6.36
C GLU A 9 -0.91 1.43 6.14
N TYR A 10 0.32 1.36 6.64
CA TYR A 10 1.11 0.14 6.60
C TYR A 10 0.53 -0.92 7.55
N LEU A 11 0.24 -2.12 7.02
CA LEU A 11 -0.35 -3.21 7.81
C LEU A 11 0.67 -4.23 8.31
N GLY A 12 1.81 -4.34 7.65
CA GLY A 12 2.79 -5.38 7.94
C GLY A 12 3.39 -6.00 6.68
N TRP A 13 4.19 -7.03 6.88
CA TRP A 13 4.80 -7.82 5.82
C TRP A 13 4.74 -9.31 6.17
N GLY A 14 4.62 -10.19 5.18
CA GLY A 14 4.44 -11.62 5.40
C GLY A 14 3.79 -12.34 4.21
N LYS A 15 3.24 -13.52 4.46
CA LYS A 15 2.35 -14.20 3.52
C LYS A 15 1.09 -13.38 3.28
N LEU A 16 0.51 -13.43 2.07
CA LEU A 16 -0.59 -12.56 1.68
C LEU A 16 -1.95 -12.99 2.25
N GLU A 17 -2.14 -14.29 2.46
CA GLU A 17 -3.40 -14.90 2.87
C GLU A 17 -3.97 -14.33 4.18
N PRO A 18 -3.17 -14.14 5.25
CA PRO A 18 -3.64 -13.51 6.48
C PRO A 18 -4.17 -12.08 6.28
N PHE A 19 -3.56 -11.31 5.39
CA PHE A 19 -4.01 -9.94 5.11
C PHE A 19 -5.31 -9.93 4.29
N ARG A 20 -5.48 -10.88 3.37
CA ARG A 20 -6.72 -11.04 2.59
C ARG A 20 -7.89 -11.57 3.41
N ALA A 21 -7.62 -12.35 4.46
CA ALA A 21 -8.64 -12.83 5.38
C ALA A 21 -9.25 -11.71 6.25
N ARG A 22 -8.60 -10.53 6.30
CA ARG A 22 -9.12 -9.37 7.01
C ARG A 22 -10.37 -8.84 6.32
N SER A 23 -11.43 -8.60 7.09
CA SER A 23 -12.61 -7.89 6.59
C SER A 23 -12.23 -6.46 6.24
N LEU A 24 -12.34 -6.10 4.97
CA LEU A 24 -12.17 -4.74 4.47
C LEU A 24 -13.53 -4.08 4.35
N SER A 25 -13.61 -2.84 4.79
CA SER A 25 -14.80 -2.00 4.61
C SER A 25 -14.98 -1.62 3.13
N GLU A 26 -16.15 -1.10 2.77
CA GLU A 26 -16.43 -0.65 1.40
C GLU A 26 -15.47 0.45 0.94
N ASN A 27 -15.01 1.28 1.87
CA ASN A 27 -14.07 2.38 1.67
C ASN A 27 -12.60 2.03 1.92
N GLU A 28 -12.28 0.74 1.92
CA GLU A 28 -10.93 0.25 2.15
C GLU A 28 -10.48 -0.68 1.03
N ALA A 29 -9.23 -0.55 0.61
CA ALA A 29 -8.62 -1.47 -0.33
C ALA A 29 -7.28 -1.97 0.19
N LEU A 30 -7.09 -3.29 0.18
CA LEU A 30 -5.81 -3.90 0.47
C LEU A 30 -4.91 -3.76 -0.75
N ILE A 31 -3.77 -3.09 -0.57
CA ILE A 31 -2.70 -3.02 -1.56
C ILE A 31 -1.50 -3.80 -1.04
N PHE A 32 -0.78 -4.44 -1.94
CA PHE A 32 0.37 -5.26 -1.56
C PHE A 32 1.40 -5.31 -2.68
N THR A 33 2.66 -5.41 -2.28
CA THR A 33 3.77 -5.56 -3.21
C THR A 33 4.84 -6.46 -2.63
N ALA A 34 5.68 -7.06 -3.46
CA ALA A 34 6.79 -7.87 -2.97
C ALA A 34 7.73 -7.03 -2.09
N ILE A 35 8.31 -7.64 -1.05
CA ILE A 35 9.36 -6.96 -0.26
C ILE A 35 10.46 -6.45 -1.18
N ALA A 36 10.92 -5.25 -0.88
CA ALA A 36 12.03 -4.63 -1.58
C ALA A 36 12.89 -3.84 -0.58
N GLY A 37 14.21 -3.94 -0.75
CA GLY A 37 15.18 -3.33 0.15
C GLY A 37 15.30 -1.81 0.07
N THR A 38 14.52 -1.15 -0.79
CA THR A 38 14.59 0.31 -0.93
C THR A 38 13.19 0.92 -1.09
N ALA A 39 13.01 2.10 -0.49
CA ALA A 39 11.76 2.86 -0.58
C ALA A 39 11.30 3.13 -2.03
N PRO A 40 12.17 3.53 -2.99
CA PRO A 40 11.74 3.76 -4.37
C PRO A 40 11.15 2.52 -5.05
N VAL A 41 11.69 1.33 -4.76
CA VAL A 41 11.18 0.09 -5.34
C VAL A 41 9.83 -0.28 -4.72
N LEU A 42 9.66 -0.08 -3.40
CA LEU A 42 8.36 -0.29 -2.74
C LEU A 42 7.30 0.68 -3.25
N ILE A 43 7.63 1.96 -3.37
CA ILE A 43 6.74 2.98 -3.94
C ILE A 43 6.28 2.53 -5.33
N ARG A 44 7.21 2.17 -6.22
CA ARG A 44 6.86 1.67 -7.55
C ARG A 44 5.96 0.44 -7.48
N GLY A 45 6.26 -0.48 -6.56
CA GLY A 45 5.46 -1.67 -6.30
C GLY A 45 4.02 -1.35 -5.94
N PHE A 46 3.80 -0.44 -5.00
CA PHE A 46 2.46 0.01 -4.61
C PHE A 46 1.74 0.80 -5.70
N LEU A 47 2.45 1.68 -6.42
CA LEU A 47 1.87 2.42 -7.54
C LEU A 47 1.42 1.48 -8.67
N ASN A 48 2.10 0.35 -8.88
CA ASN A 48 1.64 -0.65 -9.84
C ASN A 48 0.28 -1.28 -9.42
N CYS A 49 -0.06 -1.31 -8.13
CA CYS A 49 -1.38 -1.77 -7.68
C CYS A 49 -2.50 -0.87 -8.21
N LEU A 50 -2.24 0.42 -8.44
CA LEU A 50 -3.22 1.36 -9.00
C LEU A 50 -3.66 0.97 -10.41
N ARG A 51 -2.87 0.17 -11.14
CA ARG A 51 -3.23 -0.34 -12.47
C ARG A 51 -4.12 -1.58 -12.42
N SER A 52 -4.49 -2.04 -11.22
CA SER A 52 -5.42 -3.15 -11.06
C SER A 52 -6.84 -2.65 -11.38
N PRO A 53 -7.57 -3.26 -12.34
CA PRO A 53 -8.94 -2.86 -12.64
C PRO A 53 -9.88 -2.92 -11.43
N GLU A 54 -9.61 -3.83 -10.50
CA GLU A 54 -10.37 -3.94 -9.25
C GLU A 54 -10.18 -2.70 -8.36
N LEU A 55 -8.95 -2.20 -8.27
CA LEU A 55 -8.64 -1.04 -7.45
C LEU A 55 -9.12 0.25 -8.11
N GLU A 56 -8.93 0.39 -9.43
CA GLU A 56 -9.46 1.52 -10.22
C GLU A 56 -10.97 1.63 -10.12
N ALA A 57 -11.70 0.50 -10.16
CA ALA A 57 -13.15 0.49 -10.02
C ALA A 57 -13.62 0.80 -8.59
N LYS A 58 -12.80 0.51 -7.57
CA LYS A 58 -13.17 0.68 -6.16
C LYS A 58 -12.88 2.10 -5.65
N ILE A 59 -11.81 2.74 -6.11
CA ILE A 59 -11.44 4.09 -5.67
C ILE A 59 -12.43 5.12 -6.26
N PRO A 60 -13.01 6.01 -5.43
CA PRO A 60 -13.90 7.06 -5.91
C PRO A 60 -13.22 7.98 -6.94
N GLN A 61 -13.91 8.27 -8.06
CA GLN A 61 -13.41 9.11 -9.16
C GLN A 61 -13.04 10.55 -8.77
N GLN A 62 -13.47 11.00 -7.59
CA GLN A 62 -13.09 12.32 -7.05
C GLN A 62 -11.61 12.39 -6.65
N PHE A 63 -10.95 11.25 -6.40
CA PHE A 63 -9.52 11.20 -6.10
C PHE A 63 -8.74 11.03 -7.40
N SER A 64 -7.82 11.94 -7.68
CA SER A 64 -6.90 11.77 -8.80
C SER A 64 -5.88 10.68 -8.51
N GLU A 65 -5.29 10.10 -9.56
CA GLU A 65 -4.17 9.15 -9.41
C GLU A 65 -3.03 9.76 -8.57
N ASN A 66 -2.79 11.06 -8.71
CA ASN A 66 -1.76 11.78 -7.95
C ASN A 66 -2.09 11.88 -6.46
N ASP A 67 -3.37 12.03 -6.08
CA ASP A 67 -3.78 12.06 -4.68
C ASP A 67 -3.52 10.70 -4.02
N VAL A 68 -3.88 9.63 -4.73
CA VAL A 68 -3.68 8.25 -4.27
C VAL A 68 -2.19 7.90 -4.20
N ALA A 69 -1.43 8.27 -5.24
CA ALA A 69 0.02 8.10 -5.25
C ALA A 69 0.68 8.88 -4.10
N GLY A 70 0.20 10.10 -3.82
CA GLY A 70 0.70 10.96 -2.75
C GLY A 70 0.69 10.26 -1.38
N VAL A 71 -0.46 9.71 -0.98
CA VAL A 71 -0.60 9.02 0.32
C VAL A 71 0.21 7.72 0.38
N MET A 72 0.35 7.00 -0.75
CA MET A 72 1.19 5.80 -0.81
C MET A 72 2.67 6.14 -0.65
N VAL A 73 3.15 7.20 -1.30
CA VAL A 73 4.52 7.70 -1.19
C VAL A 73 4.81 8.17 0.23
N GLU A 74 3.88 8.92 0.82
CA GLU A 74 3.99 9.39 2.20
C GLU A 74 4.10 8.23 3.18
N MET A 75 3.22 7.22 3.08
CA MET A 75 3.28 6.02 3.90
C MET A 75 4.65 5.35 3.85
N VAL A 76 5.20 5.10 2.65
CA VAL A 76 6.53 4.46 2.52
C VAL A 76 7.64 5.34 3.11
N ARG A 77 7.57 6.66 2.95
CA ARG A 77 8.56 7.59 3.51
C ARG A 77 8.53 7.67 5.03
N THR A 78 7.38 7.36 5.65
CA THR A 78 7.25 7.31 7.11
C THR A 78 7.67 5.97 7.71
N LEU A 79 7.98 4.96 6.90
CA LEU A 79 8.45 3.67 7.39
C LEU A 79 9.85 3.81 8.04
N PRO A 80 10.11 3.08 9.14
CA PRO A 80 11.43 3.09 9.78
C PRO A 80 12.53 2.60 8.83
N GLU A 81 13.67 3.30 8.78
CA GLU A 81 14.81 2.90 7.96
C GLU A 81 15.30 1.49 8.31
N SER A 82 15.26 1.12 9.60
CA SER A 82 15.62 -0.22 10.07
C SER A 82 14.78 -1.32 9.42
N LEU A 83 13.50 -1.04 9.10
CA LEU A 83 12.62 -1.98 8.43
C LEU A 83 13.01 -2.15 6.96
N LEU A 84 13.35 -1.06 6.27
CA LEU A 84 13.84 -1.10 4.89
C LEU A 84 15.15 -1.90 4.78
N GLN A 85 16.06 -1.71 5.74
CA GLN A 85 17.31 -2.47 5.81
C GLN A 85 17.07 -3.97 6.09
N GLN A 86 16.11 -4.32 6.94
CA GLN A 86 15.73 -5.72 7.16
C GLN A 86 15.26 -6.39 5.86
N TRP A 87 14.46 -5.71 5.04
CA TRP A 87 14.02 -6.24 3.77
C TRP A 87 15.13 -6.34 2.72
N ALA A 88 16.08 -5.42 2.73
CA ALA A 88 17.25 -5.48 1.82
C ALA A 88 18.10 -6.73 2.06
N ASN A 89 18.15 -7.20 3.30
CA ASN A 89 18.92 -8.38 3.70
C ASN A 89 18.16 -9.70 3.53
N GLN A 90 16.90 -9.66 3.07
CA GLN A 90 16.11 -10.86 2.83
C GLN A 90 16.15 -11.30 1.37
N SER A 91 16.51 -12.56 1.16
CA SER A 91 16.20 -13.26 -0.08
C SER A 91 14.69 -13.54 -0.13
N ASN A 92 13.98 -12.95 -1.08
CA ASN A 92 12.52 -13.10 -1.25
C ASN A 92 12.15 -14.46 -1.88
N THR A 93 12.70 -15.56 -1.35
CA THR A 93 12.40 -16.93 -1.77
C THR A 93 11.00 -17.36 -1.35
N ASP A 94 10.48 -16.78 -0.26
CA ASP A 94 9.20 -17.16 0.35
C ASP A 94 8.01 -16.31 -0.13
N GLN A 95 8.16 -15.56 -1.24
CA GLN A 95 7.13 -14.67 -1.81
C GLN A 95 6.51 -13.73 -0.76
N THR A 96 7.36 -13.14 0.08
CA THR A 96 6.91 -12.27 1.15
C THR A 96 6.43 -10.93 0.57
N MET A 97 5.24 -10.52 1.01
CA MET A 97 4.57 -9.30 0.55
C MET A 97 4.56 -8.25 1.66
N VAL A 98 4.76 -7.00 1.30
CA VAL A 98 4.47 -5.81 2.11
C VAL A 98 3.03 -5.42 1.82
N CYS A 99 2.23 -5.29 2.87
CA CYS A 99 0.81 -4.99 2.77
C CYS A 99 0.50 -3.64 3.40
N ALA A 100 -0.41 -2.91 2.77
CA ALA A 100 -0.95 -1.66 3.27
C ALA A 100 -2.45 -1.57 2.95
N ILE A 101 -3.15 -0.70 3.65
CA ILE A 101 -4.56 -0.41 3.42
C ILE A 101 -4.70 1.02 2.92
N LEU A 102 -5.35 1.17 1.78
CA LEU A 102 -5.83 2.45 1.30
C LEU A 102 -7.23 2.65 1.85
N ARG A 103 -7.47 3.77 2.56
CA ARG A 103 -8.77 4.11 3.14
C ARG A 103 -9.20 5.50 2.68
N TRP A 104 -10.48 5.67 2.41
CA TRP A 104 -11.08 6.98 2.15
C TRP A 104 -12.34 7.20 2.98
N THR A 105 -12.76 8.45 3.16
CA THR A 105 -14.07 8.76 3.74
C THR A 105 -15.18 8.63 2.70
N ILE A 106 -16.28 8.01 3.09
CA ILE A 106 -17.54 8.02 2.35
C ILE A 106 -18.29 9.29 2.80
N ASN A 107 -18.61 10.17 1.86
CA ASN A 107 -19.52 11.29 2.10
C ASN A 107 -20.97 10.82 1.98
#